data_AF-A0A952MHE1-F1
#
_entry.id   AF-A0A952MHE1-F1
#
_cell.length_a   1.000
_cell.length_b   1.000
_cell.length_c   1.000
_cell.angle_alpha   90.00
_cell.angle_beta   90.00
_cell.angle_gamma   90.00
#
_symmetry.space_group_name_H-M   'P 1'
#
loop_
_entity.id
_entity.type
_entity.pdbx_description
1 polymer ?
#
loop_
_entity_poly.entity_id
_entity_poly.type
_entity_poly.pdbx_seq_one_letter_code
_entity_poly.pdbx_strand_id
1 'polypeptide(L)'
;MFNIRVYGILINNKNQLLVSDEYIRGNFYSKFPGGGLEPGEGTRDCLQREFLEEMNLKVKVGTHIYTTDYFQQSAFNPAHQIISIYYFVEALEPITAPIRNKPFDFDEQQLKMYAETGETETFRFVNWDDVCEDIVSLPIDKIVVNILKNQSLQVNNDDFFNKEIVLQNNRSKLEPLSEKHYNDLLPITMHKELWEFTGTKIKSEEDFRKYFDTALAERKSGLSYPFAIFDIQENRYAGCTRYANISFPNKRLEIGWTWYHPALQRSGINKATKILLLSYGFETLGLNRIELKTSSLNIKSQGAMLKIGATKEGIFRNHMINEDGVIRDTVYFSFIKEEWPQIKDSYFKEFKNGQY
;
A
#
# COMPACT_ATOMS: atom_id res chain seq x y z
N MET A 1 37.63 -2.58 -10.48
CA MET A 1 36.93 -2.38 -11.78
C MET A 1 35.43 -2.55 -11.53
N PHE A 2 34.58 -1.74 -12.15
CA PHE A 2 33.13 -1.90 -12.04
C PHE A 2 32.64 -2.83 -13.15
N ASN A 3 31.74 -3.75 -12.81
CA ASN A 3 31.00 -4.55 -13.78
C ASN A 3 29.53 -4.17 -13.66
N ILE A 4 28.99 -3.60 -14.74
CA ILE A 4 27.60 -3.16 -14.81
C ILE A 4 26.78 -4.33 -15.35
N ARG A 5 25.73 -4.70 -14.61
CA ARG A 5 24.78 -5.74 -14.99
C ARG A 5 23.40 -5.10 -15.15
N VAL A 6 22.66 -5.52 -16.18
CA VAL A 6 21.32 -5.02 -16.43
C VAL A 6 20.35 -6.19 -16.49
N TYR A 7 19.27 -6.10 -15.72
CA TYR A 7 18.30 -7.19 -15.58
C TYR A 7 16.86 -6.72 -15.81
N GLY A 8 16.03 -7.64 -16.27
CA GLY A 8 14.64 -7.39 -16.63
C GLY A 8 13.66 -8.13 -15.73
N ILE A 9 12.66 -7.41 -15.23
CA ILE A 9 11.52 -7.96 -14.49
C ILE A 9 10.36 -8.15 -15.47
N LEU A 10 10.14 -9.39 -15.89
CA LEU A 10 9.04 -9.78 -16.77
C LEU A 10 7.95 -10.49 -15.97
N ILE A 11 6.76 -9.91 -15.96
CA ILE A 11 5.56 -10.53 -15.36
C ILE A 11 4.55 -10.80 -16.48
N ASN A 12 4.12 -12.05 -16.61
CA ASN A 12 3.19 -12.43 -17.66
C ASN A 12 1.72 -12.09 -17.30
N ASN A 13 0.81 -12.28 -18.25
CA ASN A 13 -0.63 -12.03 -18.07
C ASN A 13 -1.32 -12.96 -17.06
N LYS A 14 -0.66 -14.04 -16.61
CA LYS A 14 -1.11 -14.93 -15.54
C LYS A 14 -0.58 -14.53 -14.17
N ASN A 15 0.03 -13.33 -14.07
CA ASN A 15 0.67 -12.84 -12.86
C ASN A 15 1.77 -13.78 -12.36
N GLN A 16 2.68 -14.16 -13.26
CA GLN A 16 3.84 -14.97 -12.93
C GLN A 16 5.13 -14.26 -13.32
N LEU A 17 6.12 -14.28 -12.44
CA LEU A 17 7.42 -13.66 -12.59
C LEU A 17 8.40 -14.61 -13.28
N LEU A 18 9.07 -14.14 -14.31
CA LEU A 18 10.11 -14.89 -15.03
C LEU A 18 11.42 -14.88 -14.24
N VAL A 19 12.04 -16.06 -14.09
CA VAL A 19 13.33 -16.27 -13.43
C VAL A 19 14.22 -17.11 -14.35
N SER A 20 15.50 -16.75 -14.44
CA SER A 20 16.55 -17.58 -15.06
C SER A 20 17.24 -18.42 -13.98
N ASP A 21 17.38 -19.71 -14.24
CA ASP A 21 18.14 -20.66 -13.43
C ASP A 21 19.38 -21.10 -14.21
N GLU A 22 20.55 -20.75 -13.68
CA GLU A 22 21.85 -20.95 -14.31
C GLU A 22 22.68 -21.98 -13.57
N TYR A 23 23.46 -22.74 -14.33
CA TYR A 23 24.51 -23.61 -13.82
C TYR A 23 25.85 -23.14 -14.36
N ILE A 24 26.66 -22.50 -13.52
CA ILE A 24 27.90 -21.83 -13.90
C ILE A 24 29.03 -22.34 -13.01
N ARG A 25 30.06 -22.91 -13.64
CA ARG A 25 31.30 -23.35 -12.97
C ARG A 25 31.04 -24.18 -11.70
N GLY A 26 30.10 -25.11 -11.77
CA GLY A 26 29.77 -26.03 -10.68
C GLY A 26 28.80 -25.48 -9.63
N ASN A 27 28.26 -24.27 -9.80
CA ASN A 27 27.32 -23.66 -8.86
C ASN A 27 26.00 -23.32 -9.55
N PHE A 28 24.90 -23.44 -8.79
CA PHE A 28 23.55 -23.11 -9.24
C PHE A 28 23.17 -21.71 -8.77
N TYR A 29 22.62 -20.91 -9.68
CA TYR A 29 22.15 -19.55 -9.40
C TYR A 29 20.78 -19.33 -10.02
N SER A 30 19.84 -18.79 -9.25
CA SER A 30 18.62 -18.22 -9.79
C SER A 30 18.75 -16.69 -9.79
N LYS A 31 18.46 -16.05 -10.92
CA LYS A 31 18.53 -14.59 -11.09
C LYS A 31 17.45 -14.11 -12.04
N PHE A 32 17.29 -12.80 -12.16
CA PHE A 32 16.48 -12.23 -13.23
C PHE A 32 17.20 -12.31 -14.59
N PRO A 33 16.48 -12.51 -15.72
CA PRO A 33 17.09 -12.53 -17.05
C PRO A 33 17.80 -11.22 -17.38
N GLY A 34 18.86 -11.31 -18.17
CA GLY A 34 19.73 -10.19 -18.51
C GLY A 34 21.20 -10.42 -18.14
N GLY A 35 22.04 -9.48 -18.58
CA GLY A 35 23.47 -9.69 -18.53
C GLY A 35 24.34 -8.45 -18.42
N GLY A 36 25.47 -8.49 -19.12
CA GLY A 36 26.56 -7.54 -18.95
C GLY A 36 26.43 -6.36 -19.90
N LEU A 37 26.66 -5.15 -19.40
CA LEU A 37 26.71 -3.97 -20.27
C LEU A 37 27.99 -4.00 -21.12
N GLU A 38 27.86 -3.93 -22.44
CA GLU A 38 28.99 -3.87 -23.36
C GLU A 38 29.49 -2.44 -23.61
N PRO A 39 30.78 -2.24 -23.95
CA PRO A 39 31.29 -0.93 -24.29
C PRO A 39 30.55 -0.29 -25.49
N GLY A 40 30.02 0.91 -25.29
CA GLY A 40 29.28 1.65 -26.33
C GLY A 40 27.76 1.41 -26.33
N GLU A 41 27.26 0.58 -25.42
CA GLU A 41 25.85 0.21 -25.31
C GLU A 41 25.13 0.99 -24.19
N GLY A 42 23.86 1.36 -24.42
CA GLY A 42 22.98 1.89 -23.38
C GLY A 42 22.36 0.78 -22.54
N THR A 43 22.03 1.05 -21.26
CA THR A 43 21.47 0.00 -20.38
C THR A 43 20.17 -0.62 -20.90
N ARG A 44 19.34 0.15 -21.59
CA ARG A 44 18.10 -0.36 -22.20
C ARG A 44 18.40 -1.25 -23.41
N ASP A 45 19.38 -0.88 -24.23
CA ASP A 45 19.78 -1.65 -25.42
C ASP A 45 20.43 -2.97 -24.99
N CYS A 46 21.29 -2.93 -23.97
CA CYS A 46 21.84 -4.11 -23.29
C CYS A 46 20.75 -5.10 -22.91
N LEU A 47 19.72 -4.62 -22.22
CA LEU A 47 18.66 -5.51 -21.79
C LEU A 47 17.85 -6.09 -22.97
N GLN A 48 17.68 -5.33 -24.05
CA GLN A 48 17.04 -5.84 -25.27
C GLN A 48 17.89 -6.92 -25.96
N ARG A 49 19.21 -6.71 -26.04
CA ARG A 49 20.15 -7.67 -26.60
C ARG A 49 20.16 -8.96 -25.78
N GLU A 50 20.30 -8.87 -24.46
CA GLU A 50 20.38 -10.05 -23.59
C GLU A 50 19.10 -10.90 -23.69
N PHE A 51 17.90 -10.30 -23.65
CA PHE A 51 16.66 -11.07 -23.87
C PHE A 51 16.57 -11.71 -25.26
N LEU A 52 17.15 -11.09 -26.28
CA LEU A 52 17.21 -11.65 -27.62
C LEU A 52 18.21 -12.81 -27.71
N GLU A 53 19.37 -12.70 -27.06
CA GLU A 53 20.42 -13.73 -27.04
C GLU A 53 20.03 -14.94 -26.19
N GLU A 54 19.54 -14.70 -24.97
CA GLU A 54 19.18 -15.72 -23.98
C GLU A 54 17.87 -16.45 -24.34
N MET A 55 16.87 -15.73 -24.85
CA MET A 55 15.51 -16.26 -25.04
C MET A 55 14.96 -16.18 -26.45
N ASN A 56 15.68 -15.55 -27.39
CA ASN A 56 15.14 -15.16 -28.69
C ASN A 56 13.81 -14.38 -28.56
N LEU A 57 13.77 -13.44 -27.60
CA LEU A 57 12.57 -12.67 -27.26
C LEU A 57 12.81 -11.16 -27.43
N LYS A 58 12.05 -10.52 -28.31
CA LYS A 58 12.00 -9.05 -28.37
C LYS A 58 11.20 -8.51 -27.19
N VAL A 59 11.82 -7.56 -26.48
CA VAL A 59 11.22 -6.90 -25.32
C VAL A 59 11.21 -5.38 -25.47
N LYS A 60 10.21 -4.76 -24.88
CA LYS A 60 10.17 -3.32 -24.62
C LYS A 60 10.62 -3.07 -23.19
N VAL A 61 11.68 -2.29 -23.02
CA VAL A 61 12.19 -1.91 -21.71
C VAL A 61 11.38 -0.74 -21.16
N GLY A 62 10.75 -0.95 -20.01
CA GLY A 62 9.83 -0.02 -19.35
C GLY A 62 10.52 0.82 -18.27
N THR A 63 9.83 1.01 -17.16
CA THR A 63 10.27 1.87 -16.04
C THR A 63 11.45 1.25 -15.29
N HIS A 64 12.35 2.10 -14.82
CA HIS A 64 13.44 1.72 -13.92
C HIS A 64 12.88 1.34 -12.54
N ILE A 65 13.44 0.30 -11.93
CA ILE A 65 13.01 -0.22 -10.63
C ILE A 65 14.03 0.13 -9.56
N TYR A 66 15.29 -0.22 -9.81
CA TYR A 66 16.35 -0.11 -8.82
C TYR A 66 17.72 -0.09 -9.48
N THR A 67 18.65 0.64 -8.88
CA THR A 67 20.08 0.60 -9.19
C THR A 67 20.82 0.38 -7.89
N THR A 68 21.77 -0.55 -7.86
CA THR A 68 22.58 -0.81 -6.67
C THR A 68 23.24 0.47 -6.16
N ASP A 69 22.93 0.84 -4.92
CA ASP A 69 23.40 2.07 -4.26
C ASP A 69 24.34 1.77 -3.08
N TYR A 70 24.70 0.50 -2.88
CA TYR A 70 25.64 0.04 -1.85
C TYR A 70 26.79 -0.78 -2.45
N PHE A 71 27.85 -1.01 -1.66
CA PHE A 71 28.98 -1.81 -2.10
C PHE A 71 28.59 -3.29 -2.25
N GLN A 72 28.65 -3.81 -3.47
CA GLN A 72 28.49 -5.23 -3.77
C GLN A 72 29.73 -5.77 -4.49
N GLN A 73 30.46 -6.66 -3.82
CA GLN A 73 31.55 -7.41 -4.45
C GLN A 73 30.97 -8.47 -5.42
N SER A 74 31.66 -8.73 -6.53
CA SER A 74 31.28 -9.79 -7.47
C SER A 74 31.44 -11.17 -6.86
N ALA A 75 30.44 -12.04 -7.07
CA ALA A 75 30.50 -13.44 -6.69
C ALA A 75 31.56 -14.24 -7.50
N PHE A 76 31.93 -13.75 -8.68
CA PHE A 76 32.84 -14.44 -9.61
C PHE A 76 34.26 -13.88 -9.59
N ASN A 77 34.44 -12.60 -9.22
CA ASN A 77 35.76 -11.97 -9.16
C ASN A 77 35.86 -10.97 -8.00
N PRO A 78 36.55 -11.32 -6.90
CA PRO A 78 36.69 -10.46 -5.73
C PRO A 78 37.31 -9.07 -6.00
N ALA A 79 38.05 -8.89 -7.10
CA ALA A 79 38.63 -7.59 -7.47
C ALA A 79 37.61 -6.63 -8.14
N HIS A 80 36.39 -7.11 -8.43
CA HIS A 80 35.36 -6.37 -9.14
C HIS A 80 34.20 -5.99 -8.22
N GLN A 81 33.69 -4.77 -8.42
CA GLN A 81 32.45 -4.30 -7.81
C GLN A 81 31.32 -4.40 -8.83
N ILE A 82 30.15 -4.83 -8.40
CA ILE A 82 28.95 -4.95 -9.23
C ILE A 82 28.05 -3.72 -9.04
N ILE A 83 27.54 -3.20 -10.15
CA ILE A 83 26.39 -2.28 -10.17
C ILE A 83 25.32 -2.96 -11.00
N SER A 84 24.20 -3.33 -10.39
CA SER A 84 23.06 -3.92 -11.11
C SER A 84 21.95 -2.89 -11.30
N ILE A 85 21.35 -2.88 -12.48
CA ILE A 85 20.28 -1.96 -12.87
C ILE A 85 19.09 -2.79 -13.32
N TYR A 86 17.91 -2.49 -12.78
CA TYR A 86 16.70 -3.27 -13.01
C TYR A 86 15.62 -2.44 -13.69
N TYR A 87 14.96 -3.02 -14.69
CA TYR A 87 13.83 -2.42 -15.38
C TYR A 87 12.66 -3.40 -15.46
N PHE A 88 11.43 -2.88 -15.49
CA PHE A 88 10.31 -3.68 -16.00
C PHE A 88 10.49 -3.93 -17.49
N VAL A 89 10.10 -5.11 -17.96
CA VAL A 89 10.12 -5.44 -19.39
C VAL A 89 8.79 -6.06 -19.82
N GLU A 90 8.40 -5.75 -21.05
CA GLU A 90 7.20 -6.31 -21.70
C GLU A 90 7.62 -7.13 -22.91
N ALA A 91 7.18 -8.37 -23.00
CA ALA A 91 7.36 -9.21 -24.17
C ALA A 91 6.54 -8.64 -25.34
N LEU A 92 7.20 -8.38 -26.48
CA LEU A 92 6.53 -7.91 -27.70
C LEU A 92 5.98 -9.06 -28.55
N GLU A 93 6.31 -10.29 -28.20
CA GLU A 93 5.94 -11.52 -28.90
C GLU A 93 5.79 -12.69 -27.92
N PRO A 94 5.09 -13.78 -28.29
CA PRO A 94 5.00 -14.95 -27.44
C PRO A 94 6.36 -15.55 -27.14
N ILE A 95 6.58 -15.95 -25.88
CA ILE A 95 7.83 -16.59 -25.46
C ILE A 95 7.91 -17.99 -26.07
N THR A 96 8.92 -18.22 -26.91
CA THR A 96 9.18 -19.52 -27.55
C THR A 96 10.26 -20.33 -26.84
N ALA A 97 11.06 -19.68 -25.98
CA ALA A 97 12.07 -20.36 -25.18
C ALA A 97 11.43 -21.45 -24.29
N PRO A 98 12.10 -22.60 -24.07
CA PRO A 98 11.60 -23.63 -23.17
C PRO A 98 11.41 -23.09 -21.74
N ILE A 99 10.18 -23.15 -21.24
CA ILE A 99 9.85 -22.78 -19.86
C ILE A 99 9.69 -24.04 -19.02
N ARG A 100 10.40 -24.08 -17.89
CA ARG A 100 10.42 -25.19 -16.94
C ARG A 100 9.43 -24.95 -15.80
N ASN A 101 9.04 -26.05 -15.16
CA ASN A 101 8.18 -26.03 -13.97
C ASN A 101 8.96 -26.26 -12.68
N LYS A 102 10.24 -26.63 -12.77
CA LYS A 102 11.12 -26.92 -11.62
C LYS A 102 12.39 -26.08 -11.73
N PRO A 103 12.96 -25.63 -10.60
CA PRO A 103 14.26 -24.98 -10.60
C PRO A 103 15.34 -25.91 -11.16
N PHE A 104 16.26 -25.36 -11.95
CA PHE A 104 17.44 -26.08 -12.46
C PHE A 104 17.13 -27.32 -13.32
N ASP A 105 16.01 -27.29 -14.06
CA ASP A 105 15.55 -28.39 -14.92
C ASP A 105 16.16 -28.27 -16.33
N PHE A 106 17.44 -28.67 -16.45
CA PHE A 106 18.20 -28.63 -17.70
C PHE A 106 17.97 -29.88 -18.55
N ASP A 107 17.81 -29.70 -19.87
CA ASP A 107 17.73 -30.80 -20.82
C ASP A 107 19.11 -31.29 -21.30
N GLU A 108 19.11 -32.37 -22.09
CA GLU A 108 20.35 -32.96 -22.61
C GLU A 108 21.18 -32.00 -23.47
N GLN A 109 20.56 -31.04 -24.17
CA GLN A 109 21.29 -30.08 -24.99
C GLN A 109 21.99 -29.04 -24.10
N GLN A 110 21.30 -28.56 -23.07
CA GLN A 110 21.84 -27.64 -22.08
C GLN A 110 22.99 -28.26 -21.28
N LEU A 111 22.88 -29.53 -20.90
CA LEU A 111 23.96 -30.24 -20.22
C LEU A 111 25.18 -30.49 -21.11
N LYS A 112 24.99 -30.70 -22.41
CA LYS A 112 26.11 -30.75 -23.38
C LYS A 112 26.78 -29.39 -23.51
N MET A 113 26.00 -28.32 -23.64
CA MET A 113 26.52 -26.94 -23.66
C MET A 113 27.38 -26.67 -22.44
N TYR A 114 26.88 -26.99 -21.24
CA TYR A 114 27.65 -26.85 -20.01
C TYR A 114 28.97 -27.62 -20.02
N ALA A 115 28.99 -28.83 -20.57
CA ALA A 115 30.23 -29.62 -20.66
C ALA A 115 31.30 -28.96 -21.57
N GLU A 116 30.87 -28.13 -22.52
CA GLU A 116 31.74 -27.42 -23.46
C GLU A 116 32.16 -26.03 -22.95
N THR A 117 31.24 -25.27 -22.35
CA THR A 117 31.44 -23.84 -22.00
C THR A 117 31.65 -23.61 -20.50
N GLY A 118 31.20 -24.54 -19.66
CA GLY A 118 31.12 -24.38 -18.20
C GLY A 118 29.94 -23.55 -17.72
N GLU A 119 28.99 -23.23 -18.60
CA GLU A 119 27.78 -22.46 -18.28
C GLU A 119 26.56 -22.91 -19.10
N THR A 120 25.38 -22.89 -18.48
CA THR A 120 24.09 -23.08 -19.14
C THR A 120 22.98 -22.45 -18.32
N GLU A 121 21.84 -22.16 -18.94
CA GLU A 121 20.70 -21.52 -18.29
C GLU A 121 19.37 -22.08 -18.79
N THR A 122 18.33 -21.96 -17.98
CA THR A 122 16.94 -22.25 -18.34
C THR A 122 15.99 -21.28 -17.64
N PHE A 123 14.73 -21.22 -18.06
CA PHE A 123 13.77 -20.23 -17.55
C PHE A 123 12.57 -20.90 -16.91
N ARG A 124 12.01 -20.28 -15.87
CA ARG A 124 10.76 -20.70 -15.25
C ARG A 124 9.90 -19.50 -14.87
N PHE A 125 8.58 -19.75 -14.81
CA PHE A 125 7.64 -18.81 -14.21
C PHE A 125 7.36 -19.20 -12.76
N VAL A 126 7.38 -18.19 -11.88
CA VAL A 126 6.97 -18.31 -10.48
C VAL A 126 5.66 -17.57 -10.31
N ASN A 127 4.63 -18.22 -9.74
CA ASN A 127 3.38 -17.52 -9.44
C ASN A 127 3.64 -16.37 -8.48
N TRP A 128 3.00 -15.23 -8.69
CA TRP A 128 3.22 -14.04 -7.85
C TRP A 128 3.02 -14.28 -6.35
N ASP A 129 2.09 -15.16 -5.99
CA ASP A 129 1.82 -15.53 -4.60
C ASP A 129 2.98 -16.28 -3.96
N ASP A 130 3.77 -17.00 -4.76
CA ASP A 130 4.96 -17.76 -4.34
C ASP A 130 6.25 -16.94 -4.45
N VAL A 131 6.21 -15.70 -4.95
CA VAL A 131 7.39 -14.82 -5.08
C VAL A 131 7.86 -14.35 -3.70
N CYS A 132 9.05 -14.79 -3.32
CA CYS A 132 9.81 -14.37 -2.14
C CYS A 132 11.33 -14.35 -2.44
N GLU A 133 12.15 -13.88 -1.50
CA GLU A 133 13.60 -13.76 -1.68
C GLU A 133 14.30 -15.09 -2.03
N ASP A 134 13.72 -16.23 -1.65
CA ASP A 134 14.32 -17.55 -1.85
C ASP A 134 14.27 -18.01 -3.31
N ILE A 135 13.51 -17.33 -4.18
CA ILE A 135 13.43 -17.69 -5.60
C ILE A 135 14.66 -17.23 -6.39
N VAL A 136 15.50 -16.36 -5.82
CA VAL A 136 16.73 -15.81 -6.40
C VAL A 136 17.92 -16.02 -5.45
N SER A 137 19.11 -16.20 -6.01
CA SER A 137 20.33 -16.49 -5.26
C SER A 137 21.12 -15.24 -4.91
N LEU A 138 21.11 -14.23 -5.79
CA LEU A 138 22.00 -13.07 -5.68
C LEU A 138 21.49 -12.03 -4.66
N PRO A 139 22.37 -11.40 -3.85
CA PRO A 139 21.94 -10.47 -2.81
C PRO A 139 21.15 -9.27 -3.33
N ILE A 140 21.53 -8.71 -4.48
CA ILE A 140 20.84 -7.55 -5.06
C ILE A 140 19.44 -7.95 -5.55
N ASP A 141 19.32 -9.11 -6.21
CA ASP A 141 18.05 -9.64 -6.70
C ASP A 141 17.05 -9.84 -5.55
N LYS A 142 17.50 -10.30 -4.38
CA LYS A 142 16.65 -10.40 -3.17
C LYS A 142 16.08 -9.06 -2.73
N ILE A 143 16.89 -8.00 -2.78
CA ILE A 143 16.43 -6.63 -2.51
C ILE A 143 15.36 -6.22 -3.53
N VAL A 144 15.56 -6.54 -4.81
CA VAL A 144 14.58 -6.24 -5.87
C VAL A 144 13.28 -7.00 -5.66
N VAL A 145 13.33 -8.29 -5.28
CA VAL A 145 12.12 -9.04 -4.91
C VAL A 145 11.34 -8.33 -3.80
N ASN A 146 12.03 -7.85 -2.76
CA ASN A 146 11.40 -7.09 -1.68
C ASN A 146 10.80 -5.77 -2.17
N ILE A 147 11.51 -5.02 -3.03
CA ILE A 147 11.00 -3.79 -3.65
C ILE A 147 9.72 -4.11 -4.44
N LEU A 148 9.73 -5.16 -5.25
CA LEU A 148 8.58 -5.56 -6.07
C LEU A 148 7.36 -5.95 -5.24
N LYS A 149 7.54 -6.71 -4.15
CA LYS A 149 6.45 -7.05 -3.22
C LYS A 149 5.93 -5.81 -2.49
N ASN A 150 6.81 -4.90 -2.08
CA ASN A 150 6.42 -3.65 -1.41
C ASN A 150 5.74 -2.65 -2.36
N GLN A 151 6.17 -2.57 -3.62
CA GLN A 151 5.53 -1.74 -4.65
C GLN A 151 4.20 -2.33 -5.12
N SER A 152 4.05 -3.65 -5.18
CA SER A 152 2.74 -4.27 -5.50
C SER A 152 1.73 -4.11 -4.36
N LEU A 153 2.21 -4.03 -3.12
CA LEU A 153 1.40 -3.51 -2.03
C LEU A 153 1.00 -2.05 -2.29
N GLN A 154 1.82 -1.21 -2.94
CA GLN A 154 1.42 0.15 -3.37
C GLN A 154 0.45 0.19 -4.56
N VAL A 155 0.56 -0.71 -5.54
CA VAL A 155 -0.38 -0.75 -6.69
C VAL A 155 -1.78 -1.20 -6.26
N ASN A 156 -1.89 -2.11 -5.29
CA ASN A 156 -3.18 -2.40 -4.63
C ASN A 156 -3.71 -1.20 -3.82
N ASN A 157 -2.86 -0.24 -3.45
CA ASN A 157 -3.25 0.98 -2.75
C ASN A 157 -3.79 2.05 -3.70
N ASP A 158 -3.30 2.11 -4.95
CA ASP A 158 -3.82 3.04 -5.96
C ASP A 158 -5.28 2.73 -6.32
N ASP A 159 -5.72 1.47 -6.31
CA ASP A 159 -7.15 1.15 -6.45
C ASP A 159 -7.98 1.71 -5.28
N PHE A 160 -7.48 1.61 -4.04
CA PHE A 160 -8.21 2.10 -2.87
C PHE A 160 -8.50 3.60 -2.94
N PHE A 161 -7.51 4.44 -3.27
CA PHE A 161 -7.71 5.90 -3.28
C PHE A 161 -8.51 6.41 -4.50
N ASN A 162 -8.45 5.69 -5.62
CA ASN A 162 -9.16 6.02 -6.86
C ASN A 162 -10.60 5.49 -6.89
N LYS A 163 -10.92 4.44 -6.12
CA LYS A 163 -12.28 3.90 -6.02
C LYS A 163 -13.23 4.90 -5.37
N GLU A 164 -14.47 4.94 -5.85
CA GLU A 164 -15.57 5.67 -5.21
C GLU A 164 -16.23 4.78 -4.15
N ILE A 165 -15.76 4.88 -2.90
CA ILE A 165 -16.23 4.05 -1.79
C ILE A 165 -17.48 4.72 -1.19
N VAL A 166 -18.65 4.14 -1.46
CA VAL A 166 -19.92 4.55 -0.84
C VAL A 166 -20.34 3.46 0.15
N LEU A 167 -20.54 3.85 1.41
CA LEU A 167 -20.98 2.96 2.49
C LEU A 167 -22.30 3.47 3.06
N GLN A 168 -23.25 2.59 3.36
CA GLN A 168 -24.55 3.01 3.84
C GLN A 168 -25.09 2.05 4.90
N ASN A 169 -25.96 2.59 5.75
CA ASN A 169 -26.96 1.86 6.53
C ASN A 169 -28.21 2.76 6.66
N ASN A 170 -29.18 2.39 7.49
CA ASN A 170 -30.42 3.17 7.69
C ASN A 170 -30.30 4.58 8.29
N ARG A 171 -29.15 4.96 8.82
CA ARG A 171 -28.96 6.26 9.48
C ARG A 171 -27.86 7.09 8.82
N SER A 172 -26.77 6.45 8.39
CA SER A 172 -25.58 7.11 7.86
C SER A 172 -25.27 6.61 6.47
N LYS A 173 -24.98 7.54 5.56
CA LYS A 173 -24.36 7.29 4.26
C LYS A 173 -23.02 8.02 4.24
N LEU A 174 -21.95 7.31 3.92
CA LEU A 174 -20.63 7.87 3.66
C LEU A 174 -20.39 7.85 2.16
N GLU A 175 -19.92 8.96 1.63
CA GLU A 175 -19.43 9.06 0.27
C GLU A 175 -18.11 9.82 0.23
N PRO A 176 -17.27 9.61 -0.80
CA PRO A 176 -15.96 10.23 -0.85
C PRO A 176 -16.09 11.76 -0.89
N LEU A 177 -15.31 12.46 -0.07
CA LEU A 177 -15.33 13.92 -0.05
C LEU A 177 -14.92 14.46 -1.43
N SER A 178 -15.66 15.47 -1.90
CA SER A 178 -15.46 16.15 -3.18
C SER A 178 -16.02 17.57 -3.07
N GLU A 179 -15.69 18.44 -4.03
CA GLU A 179 -16.09 19.86 -4.03
C GLU A 179 -17.59 20.10 -3.85
N LYS A 180 -18.45 19.16 -4.30
CA LYS A 180 -19.91 19.28 -4.16
C LYS A 180 -20.36 19.42 -2.70
N HIS A 181 -19.57 18.93 -1.75
CA HIS A 181 -19.90 18.94 -0.32
C HIS A 181 -19.51 20.24 0.40
N TYR A 182 -18.74 21.12 -0.22
CA TYR A 182 -18.17 22.29 0.47
C TYR A 182 -19.27 23.17 1.10
N ASN A 183 -20.29 23.53 0.31
CA ASN A 183 -21.37 24.41 0.75
C ASN A 183 -22.24 23.80 1.85
N ASP A 184 -22.45 22.48 1.83
CA ASP A 184 -23.25 21.80 2.85
C ASP A 184 -22.48 21.64 4.18
N LEU A 185 -21.16 21.53 4.11
CA LEU A 185 -20.30 21.32 5.27
C LEU A 185 -19.83 22.62 5.92
N LEU A 186 -19.71 23.72 5.16
CA LEU A 186 -19.25 25.01 5.66
C LEU A 186 -20.08 25.53 6.86
N PRO A 187 -21.43 25.53 6.85
CA PRO A 187 -22.20 25.98 8.00
C PRO A 187 -21.92 25.18 9.28
N ILE A 188 -21.59 23.89 9.13
CA ILE A 188 -21.30 23.00 10.24
C ILE A 188 -19.98 23.39 10.91
N THR A 189 -18.97 23.76 10.11
CA THR A 189 -17.63 24.06 10.63
C THR A 189 -17.54 25.39 11.36
N MET A 190 -18.55 26.26 11.23
CA MET A 190 -18.61 27.53 11.96
C MET A 190 -18.95 27.36 13.45
N HIS A 191 -19.31 26.16 13.90
CA HIS A 191 -19.49 25.84 15.32
C HIS A 191 -18.12 25.68 16.03
N LYS A 192 -17.69 26.72 16.75
CA LYS A 192 -16.37 26.78 17.42
C LYS A 192 -16.06 25.60 18.35
N GLU A 193 -17.07 25.05 19.01
CA GLU A 193 -16.96 23.90 19.92
C GLU A 193 -16.42 22.62 19.24
N LEU A 194 -16.53 22.50 17.92
CA LEU A 194 -15.97 21.35 17.18
C LEU A 194 -14.44 21.31 17.23
N TRP A 195 -13.80 22.49 17.34
CA TRP A 195 -12.36 22.66 17.17
C TRP A 195 -11.60 22.80 18.48
N GLU A 196 -12.29 22.72 19.62
CA GLU A 196 -11.69 22.92 20.94
C GLU A 196 -10.52 21.96 21.19
N PHE A 197 -10.70 20.68 20.88
CA PHE A 197 -9.71 19.62 21.16
C PHE A 197 -9.03 19.04 19.92
N THR A 198 -9.18 19.69 18.77
CA THR A 198 -8.52 19.30 17.51
C THR A 198 -7.20 20.04 17.34
N GLY A 199 -6.28 19.43 16.57
CA GLY A 199 -5.01 20.09 16.21
C GLY A 199 -5.24 21.29 15.29
N THR A 200 -6.14 21.13 14.31
CA THR A 200 -6.58 22.20 13.40
C THR A 200 -7.65 23.08 14.03
N LYS A 201 -7.55 24.40 13.85
CA LYS A 201 -8.53 25.38 14.33
C LYS A 201 -9.19 26.08 13.14
N ILE A 202 -10.48 25.85 12.94
CA ILE A 202 -11.27 26.54 11.90
C ILE A 202 -12.01 27.69 12.54
N LYS A 203 -11.64 28.94 12.17
CA LYS A 203 -12.24 30.17 12.72
C LYS A 203 -12.96 30.99 11.66
N SER A 204 -12.70 30.71 10.39
CA SER A 204 -13.22 31.42 9.23
C SER A 204 -13.52 30.46 8.08
N GLU A 205 -14.24 30.96 7.07
CA GLU A 205 -14.45 30.25 5.81
C GLU A 205 -13.13 29.95 5.10
N GLU A 206 -12.16 30.87 5.15
CA GLU A 206 -10.82 30.66 4.55
C GLU A 206 -10.08 29.50 5.22
N ASP A 207 -10.16 29.38 6.55
CA ASP A 207 -9.58 28.25 7.28
C ASP A 207 -10.25 26.94 6.86
N PHE A 208 -11.58 26.95 6.68
CA PHE A 208 -12.30 25.77 6.22
C PHE A 208 -11.92 25.39 4.79
N ARG A 209 -11.79 26.36 3.88
CA ARG A 209 -11.31 26.15 2.52
C ARG A 209 -9.95 25.46 2.52
N LYS A 210 -8.99 25.97 3.29
CA LYS A 210 -7.65 25.34 3.44
C LYS A 210 -7.76 23.90 3.96
N TYR A 211 -8.52 23.68 5.03
CA TYR A 211 -8.74 22.34 5.59
C TYR A 211 -9.36 21.37 4.57
N PHE A 212 -10.33 21.84 3.78
CA PHE A 212 -11.01 21.06 2.76
C PHE A 212 -10.11 20.75 1.57
N ASP A 213 -9.34 21.74 1.09
CA ASP A 213 -8.35 21.56 0.02
C ASP A 213 -7.28 20.56 0.40
N THR A 214 -6.75 20.65 1.63
CA THR A 214 -5.83 19.65 2.17
C THR A 214 -6.45 18.26 2.15
N ALA A 215 -7.73 18.12 2.50
CA ALA A 215 -8.42 16.84 2.45
C ALA A 215 -8.49 16.22 1.05
N LEU A 216 -8.84 17.03 0.06
CA LEU A 216 -8.91 16.56 -1.32
C LEU A 216 -7.53 16.25 -1.88
N ALA A 217 -6.52 17.07 -1.57
CA ALA A 217 -5.15 16.85 -1.99
C ALA A 217 -4.58 15.56 -1.40
N GLU A 218 -4.82 15.29 -0.10
CA GLU A 218 -4.37 14.06 0.55
C GLU A 218 -5.00 12.79 -0.03
N ARG A 219 -6.24 12.84 -0.54
CA ARG A 219 -6.82 11.72 -1.28
C ARG A 219 -6.06 11.47 -2.57
N LYS A 220 -5.79 12.53 -3.34
CA LYS A 220 -5.07 12.45 -4.61
C LYS A 220 -3.63 11.95 -4.43
N SER A 221 -2.99 12.26 -3.30
CA SER A 221 -1.63 11.83 -2.99
C SER A 221 -1.53 10.51 -2.20
N GLY A 222 -2.65 9.82 -1.97
CA GLY A 222 -2.66 8.53 -1.27
C GLY A 222 -2.32 8.59 0.23
N LEU A 223 -2.52 9.75 0.86
CA LEU A 223 -2.23 9.96 2.28
C LEU A 223 -3.44 9.71 3.17
N SER A 224 -4.64 10.03 2.68
CA SER A 224 -5.88 9.83 3.43
C SER A 224 -7.10 9.68 2.54
N TYR A 225 -8.17 9.08 3.07
CA TYR A 225 -9.44 8.92 2.38
C TYR A 225 -10.56 9.61 3.19
N PRO A 226 -10.89 10.88 2.87
CA PRO A 226 -11.95 11.64 3.53
C PRO A 226 -13.33 11.25 3.00
N PHE A 227 -14.32 11.17 3.90
CA PHE A 227 -15.72 10.92 3.60
C PHE A 227 -16.59 12.07 4.08
N ALA A 228 -17.52 12.52 3.23
CA ALA A 228 -18.68 13.28 3.69
C ALA A 228 -19.69 12.32 4.33
N ILE A 229 -20.31 12.74 5.42
CA ILE A 229 -21.31 11.95 6.15
C ILE A 229 -22.67 12.58 5.93
N PHE A 230 -23.58 11.85 5.29
CA PHE A 230 -24.97 12.22 5.11
C PHE A 230 -25.86 11.49 6.12
N ASP A 231 -26.71 12.23 6.82
CA ASP A 231 -27.70 11.67 7.74
C ASP A 231 -29.01 11.45 6.99
N ILE A 232 -29.41 10.18 6.86
CA ILE A 232 -30.57 9.78 6.06
C ILE A 232 -31.88 10.24 6.71
N GLN A 233 -31.95 10.22 8.04
CA GLN A 233 -33.20 10.56 8.74
C GLN A 233 -33.43 12.06 8.78
N GLU A 234 -32.35 12.83 8.90
CA GLU A 234 -32.37 14.30 8.92
C GLU A 234 -32.27 14.90 7.52
N ASN A 235 -32.06 14.06 6.50
CA ASN A 235 -31.91 14.41 5.09
C ASN A 235 -30.94 15.57 4.84
N ARG A 236 -29.77 15.52 5.48
CA ARG A 236 -28.72 16.55 5.37
C ARG A 236 -27.34 16.01 5.69
N TYR A 237 -26.30 16.71 5.23
CA TYR A 237 -24.93 16.39 5.66
C TYR A 237 -24.76 16.67 7.16
N ALA A 238 -24.18 15.68 7.83
CA ALA A 238 -23.95 15.68 9.26
C ALA A 238 -22.54 16.10 9.62
N GLY A 239 -21.56 15.89 8.73
CA GLY A 239 -20.16 16.23 8.98
C GLY A 239 -19.20 15.42 8.11
N CYS A 240 -18.01 15.16 8.64
CA CYS A 240 -16.92 14.51 7.91
C CYS A 240 -16.18 13.51 8.80
N THR A 241 -15.53 12.53 8.17
CA THR A 241 -14.61 11.57 8.81
C THR A 241 -13.56 11.14 7.79
N ARG A 242 -12.54 10.41 8.23
CA ARG A 242 -11.41 10.07 7.37
C ARG A 242 -10.72 8.78 7.80
N TYR A 243 -10.31 7.98 6.83
CA TYR A 243 -9.21 7.03 7.01
C TYR A 243 -7.88 7.73 6.76
N ALA A 244 -6.94 7.67 7.70
CA ALA A 244 -5.61 8.25 7.55
C ALA A 244 -4.56 7.40 8.27
N ASN A 245 -3.30 7.84 8.28
CA ASN A 245 -2.17 7.10 8.85
C ASN A 245 -2.15 5.63 8.40
N ILE A 246 -2.46 5.45 7.11
CA ILE A 246 -2.69 4.15 6.52
C ILE A 246 -1.34 3.46 6.31
N SER A 247 -1.27 2.18 6.67
CA SER A 247 -0.14 1.31 6.38
C SER A 247 -0.68 -0.03 5.90
N PHE A 248 -0.88 -0.15 4.59
CA PHE A 248 -1.32 -1.39 3.96
C PHE A 248 -0.37 -2.57 4.15
N PRO A 249 0.97 -2.41 4.11
CA PRO A 249 1.88 -3.51 4.44
C PRO A 249 1.65 -4.07 5.84
N ASN A 250 1.35 -3.19 6.81
CA ASN A 250 1.03 -3.58 8.19
C ASN A 250 -0.47 -3.83 8.42
N LYS A 251 -1.29 -3.73 7.36
CA LYS A 251 -2.75 -3.90 7.39
C LYS A 251 -3.40 -3.07 8.51
N ARG A 252 -3.04 -1.80 8.63
CA ARG A 252 -3.63 -0.89 9.64
C ARG A 252 -3.95 0.49 9.08
N LEU A 253 -4.87 1.18 9.74
CA LEU A 253 -5.16 2.60 9.52
C LEU A 253 -5.75 3.25 10.77
N GLU A 254 -5.96 4.57 10.72
CA GLU A 254 -6.68 5.35 11.73
C GLU A 254 -8.01 5.85 11.18
N ILE A 255 -9.08 5.77 11.98
CA ILE A 255 -10.31 6.55 11.74
C ILE A 255 -10.26 7.82 12.59
N GLY A 256 -10.12 8.97 11.93
CA GLY A 256 -9.93 10.25 12.61
C GLY A 256 -10.72 11.38 11.97
N TRP A 257 -10.32 12.62 12.28
CA TRP A 257 -10.88 13.86 11.75
C TRP A 257 -12.42 13.87 11.72
N THR A 258 -13.03 13.21 12.71
CA THR A 258 -14.45 12.97 12.74
C THR A 258 -15.12 14.09 13.52
N TRP A 259 -15.98 14.84 12.85
CA TRP A 259 -16.80 15.88 13.48
C TRP A 259 -18.21 15.83 12.92
N TYR A 260 -19.17 16.21 13.77
CA TYR A 260 -20.59 16.23 13.43
C TYR A 260 -21.17 17.57 13.85
N HIS A 261 -22.18 18.02 13.10
CA HIS A 261 -23.04 19.12 13.49
C HIS A 261 -23.50 18.97 14.95
N PRO A 262 -23.37 20.00 15.80
CA PRO A 262 -23.69 19.91 17.23
C PRO A 262 -25.05 19.27 17.55
N ALA A 263 -26.10 19.69 16.83
CA ALA A 263 -27.45 19.12 16.98
C ALA A 263 -27.56 17.60 16.70
N LEU A 264 -26.61 17.01 15.96
CA LEU A 264 -26.59 15.57 15.66
C LEU A 264 -25.68 14.78 16.60
N GLN A 265 -24.95 15.44 17.50
CA GLN A 265 -24.14 14.75 18.47
C GLN A 265 -25.02 14.02 19.48
N ARG A 266 -24.61 12.82 19.89
CA ARG A 266 -25.40 11.91 20.76
C ARG A 266 -26.70 11.38 20.14
N SER A 267 -27.00 11.64 18.87
CA SER A 267 -28.15 11.07 18.14
C SER A 267 -28.02 9.58 17.79
N GLY A 268 -26.81 9.02 17.91
CA GLY A 268 -26.47 7.69 17.39
C GLY A 268 -25.78 7.71 16.02
N ILE A 269 -25.76 8.84 15.31
CA ILE A 269 -25.11 8.96 13.99
C ILE A 269 -23.65 8.50 14.01
N ASN A 270 -22.88 8.86 15.05
CA ASN A 270 -21.48 8.44 15.14
C ASN A 270 -21.33 6.92 15.20
N LYS A 271 -22.22 6.24 15.92
CA LYS A 271 -22.19 4.78 16.01
C LYS A 271 -22.52 4.15 14.65
N ALA A 272 -23.53 4.69 13.97
CA ALA A 272 -23.92 4.28 12.61
C ALA A 272 -22.80 4.51 11.58
N THR A 273 -22.03 5.59 11.68
CA THR A 273 -20.87 5.82 10.82
C THR A 273 -19.72 4.86 11.14
N LYS A 274 -19.44 4.62 12.42
CA LYS A 274 -18.29 3.80 12.85
C LYS A 274 -18.46 2.33 12.47
N ILE A 275 -19.67 1.76 12.55
CA ILE A 275 -19.91 0.38 12.09
C ILE A 275 -19.59 0.21 10.61
N LEU A 276 -19.90 1.19 9.76
CA LEU A 276 -19.61 1.13 8.33
C LEU A 276 -18.11 1.13 8.08
N LEU A 277 -17.39 2.06 8.71
CA LEU A 277 -15.94 2.14 8.57
C LEU A 277 -15.20 0.94 9.17
N LEU A 278 -15.65 0.42 10.31
CA LEU A 278 -15.03 -0.75 10.93
C LEU A 278 -15.31 -2.01 10.10
N SER A 279 -16.56 -2.22 9.66
CA SER A 279 -16.92 -3.38 8.82
C SER A 279 -16.14 -3.35 7.52
N TYR A 280 -16.10 -2.20 6.82
CA TYR A 280 -15.33 -2.09 5.58
C TYR A 280 -13.83 -2.36 5.80
N GLY A 281 -13.26 -1.81 6.87
CA GLY A 281 -11.85 -2.01 7.18
C GLY A 281 -11.49 -3.47 7.49
N PHE A 282 -12.28 -4.16 8.32
CA PHE A 282 -11.98 -5.55 8.70
C PHE A 282 -12.43 -6.57 7.66
N GLU A 283 -13.63 -6.41 7.10
CA GLU A 283 -14.28 -7.43 6.27
C GLU A 283 -13.96 -7.26 4.79
N THR A 284 -13.77 -6.02 4.31
CA THR A 284 -13.45 -5.75 2.90
C THR A 284 -11.96 -5.56 2.68
N LEU A 285 -11.31 -4.70 3.49
CA LEU A 285 -9.88 -4.43 3.35
C LEU A 285 -9.00 -5.48 4.04
N GLY A 286 -9.57 -6.35 4.88
CA GLY A 286 -8.84 -7.40 5.57
C GLY A 286 -7.78 -6.87 6.55
N LEU A 287 -8.03 -5.71 7.15
CA LEU A 287 -7.09 -5.07 8.08
C LEU A 287 -6.90 -5.90 9.35
N ASN A 288 -5.70 -5.82 9.93
CA ASN A 288 -5.39 -6.38 11.24
C ASN A 288 -5.81 -5.43 12.37
N ARG A 289 -5.78 -4.12 12.13
CA ARG A 289 -5.94 -3.11 13.17
C ARG A 289 -6.55 -1.80 12.66
N ILE A 290 -7.43 -1.21 13.45
CA ILE A 290 -7.99 0.12 13.21
C ILE A 290 -7.82 0.97 14.47
N GLU A 291 -7.16 2.13 14.32
CA GLU A 291 -6.82 3.04 15.41
C GLU A 291 -7.83 4.18 15.53
N LEU A 292 -8.01 4.65 16.76
CA LEU A 292 -8.71 5.91 17.07
C LEU A 292 -7.83 6.70 18.05
N LYS A 293 -7.70 8.01 17.84
CA LYS A 293 -6.95 8.87 18.76
C LYS A 293 -7.67 10.17 19.06
N THR A 294 -7.46 10.67 20.28
CA THR A 294 -8.01 11.96 20.68
C THR A 294 -7.16 12.62 21.76
N SER A 295 -7.44 13.89 22.08
CA SER A 295 -6.76 14.58 23.17
C SER A 295 -7.11 13.93 24.51
N SER A 296 -6.15 13.88 25.44
CA SER A 296 -6.41 13.46 26.83
C SER A 296 -7.49 14.31 27.51
N LEU A 297 -7.68 15.55 27.06
CA LEU A 297 -8.72 16.47 27.54
C LEU A 297 -10.09 16.22 26.90
N ASN A 298 -10.15 15.52 25.76
CA ASN A 298 -11.41 15.25 25.06
C ASN A 298 -12.13 14.02 25.63
N ILE A 299 -12.62 14.16 26.87
CA ILE A 299 -13.31 13.09 27.61
C ILE A 299 -14.56 12.61 26.86
N LYS A 300 -15.26 13.51 26.14
CA LYS A 300 -16.43 13.17 25.33
C LYS A 300 -16.10 12.17 24.22
N SER A 301 -15.00 12.40 23.49
CA SER A 301 -14.56 11.50 22.44
C SER A 301 -14.06 10.18 23.01
N GLN A 302 -13.26 10.21 24.08
CA GLN A 302 -12.81 8.99 24.78
C GLN A 302 -14.00 8.11 25.21
N GLY A 303 -15.02 8.72 25.82
CA GLY A 303 -16.24 8.01 26.20
C GLY A 303 -17.01 7.45 25.00
N ALA A 304 -17.03 8.17 23.86
CA ALA A 304 -17.65 7.67 22.64
C ALA A 304 -16.91 6.47 22.05
N MET A 305 -15.57 6.45 22.09
CA MET A 305 -14.74 5.32 21.64
C MET A 305 -14.94 4.07 22.52
N LEU A 306 -14.93 4.25 23.84
CA LEU A 306 -15.21 3.16 24.78
C LEU A 306 -16.61 2.57 24.61
N LYS A 307 -17.62 3.41 24.36
CA LYS A 307 -19.02 2.98 24.15
C LYS A 307 -19.23 2.12 22.92
N ILE A 308 -18.31 2.13 21.96
CA ILE A 308 -18.36 1.30 20.75
C ILE A 308 -17.38 0.12 20.80
N GLY A 309 -16.80 -0.15 21.97
CA GLY A 309 -15.94 -1.32 22.21
C GLY A 309 -14.47 -1.10 21.88
N ALA A 310 -14.01 0.13 21.65
CA ALA A 310 -12.58 0.37 21.40
C ALA A 310 -11.77 0.16 22.69
N THR A 311 -10.64 -0.55 22.59
CA THR A 311 -9.73 -0.78 23.71
C THR A 311 -8.79 0.41 23.88
N LYS A 312 -8.69 0.99 25.09
CA LYS A 312 -7.72 2.06 25.41
C LYS A 312 -6.35 1.44 25.64
N GLU A 313 -5.34 1.88 24.89
CA GLU A 313 -4.00 1.27 24.94
C GLU A 313 -2.98 2.13 25.69
N GLY A 314 -3.15 3.45 25.69
CA GLY A 314 -2.19 4.31 26.37
C GLY A 314 -2.36 5.79 26.10
N ILE A 315 -1.46 6.56 26.71
CA ILE A 315 -1.37 8.01 26.54
C ILE A 315 0.06 8.35 26.13
N PHE A 316 0.20 8.96 24.95
CA PHE A 316 1.46 9.53 24.52
C PHE A 316 1.55 10.95 25.07
N ARG A 317 2.47 11.16 26.02
CA ARG A 317 2.70 12.45 26.66
C ARG A 317 3.45 13.39 25.72
N ASN A 318 3.07 14.67 25.67
CA ASN A 318 3.66 15.68 24.79
C ASN A 318 3.72 15.22 23.33
N HIS A 319 2.71 14.49 22.87
CA HIS A 319 2.72 13.84 21.57
C HIS A 319 2.78 14.83 20.40
N MET A 320 2.08 15.96 20.51
CA MET A 320 2.04 16.97 19.45
C MET A 320 1.76 18.37 19.96
N ILE A 321 2.00 19.37 19.12
CA ILE A 321 1.65 20.77 19.35
C ILE A 321 0.46 21.09 18.44
N ASN A 322 -0.63 21.61 19.01
CA ASN A 322 -1.78 22.08 18.23
C ASN A 322 -1.44 23.41 17.52
N GLU A 323 -2.25 23.85 16.55
CA GLU A 323 -2.02 25.13 15.84
C GLU A 323 -2.00 26.37 16.76
N ASP A 324 -2.64 26.29 17.93
CA ASP A 324 -2.62 27.34 18.95
C ASP A 324 -1.39 27.29 19.87
N GLY A 325 -0.43 26.39 19.61
CA GLY A 325 0.80 26.23 20.39
C GLY A 325 0.64 25.37 21.65
N VAL A 326 -0.57 24.89 21.95
CA VAL A 326 -0.81 24.05 23.13
C VAL A 326 -0.21 22.65 22.90
N ILE A 327 0.65 22.23 23.83
CA ILE A 327 1.19 20.87 23.88
C ILE A 327 0.06 19.90 24.27
N ARG A 328 -0.08 18.82 23.51
CA ARG A 328 -1.17 17.86 23.63
C ARG A 328 -0.67 16.45 23.93
N ASP A 329 -1.22 15.88 25.00
CA ASP A 329 -1.21 14.45 25.24
C ASP A 329 -2.28 13.76 24.38
N THR A 330 -1.93 12.63 23.78
CA THR A 330 -2.84 11.87 22.91
C THR A 330 -3.16 10.51 23.49
N VAL A 331 -4.45 10.22 23.63
CA VAL A 331 -4.94 8.91 24.05
C VAL A 331 -5.18 8.06 22.81
N TYR A 332 -4.62 6.86 22.82
CA TYR A 332 -4.77 5.88 21.75
C TYR A 332 -5.76 4.79 22.14
N PHE A 333 -6.62 4.47 21.18
CA PHE A 333 -7.54 3.35 21.22
C PHE A 333 -7.42 2.51 19.95
N SER A 334 -7.87 1.27 20.02
CA SER A 334 -7.83 0.37 18.87
C SER A 334 -9.01 -0.59 18.82
N PHE A 335 -9.15 -1.18 17.64
CA PHE A 335 -9.81 -2.45 17.39
C PHE A 335 -8.81 -3.35 16.67
N ILE A 336 -8.83 -4.65 16.97
CA ILE A 336 -8.05 -5.65 16.25
C ILE A 336 -8.98 -6.69 15.61
N LYS A 337 -8.46 -7.34 14.56
CA LYS A 337 -9.20 -8.28 13.72
C LYS A 337 -9.82 -9.43 14.52
N GLU A 338 -9.09 -9.94 15.51
CA GLU A 338 -9.49 -11.08 16.34
C GLU A 338 -10.69 -10.75 17.22
N GLU A 339 -10.80 -9.49 17.68
CA GLU A 339 -11.89 -9.01 18.54
C GLU A 339 -13.11 -8.55 17.73
N TRP A 340 -12.92 -8.23 16.43
CA TRP A 340 -13.94 -7.60 15.61
C TRP A 340 -15.28 -8.36 15.58
N PRO A 341 -15.34 -9.70 15.38
CA PRO A 341 -16.61 -10.42 15.39
C PRO A 341 -17.40 -10.23 16.69
N GLN A 342 -16.72 -10.34 17.84
CA GLN A 342 -17.36 -10.16 19.14
C GLN A 342 -17.77 -8.70 19.39
N ILE A 343 -16.95 -7.74 18.96
CA ILE A 343 -17.24 -6.31 19.10
C ILE A 343 -18.44 -5.92 18.25
N LYS A 344 -18.46 -6.32 16.96
CA LYS A 344 -19.61 -6.14 16.06
C LYS A 344 -20.87 -6.71 16.71
N ASP A 345 -20.73 -7.88 17.32
CA ASP A 345 -21.84 -8.59 17.92
C ASP A 345 -22.43 -7.95 19.17
N SER A 346 -21.55 -7.44 20.04
CA SER A 346 -21.93 -6.92 21.35
C SER A 346 -22.32 -5.45 21.28
N TYR A 347 -21.54 -4.67 20.53
CA TYR A 347 -21.65 -3.22 20.50
C TYR A 347 -22.50 -2.72 19.34
N PHE A 348 -22.66 -3.47 18.25
CA PHE A 348 -23.35 -3.00 17.05
C PHE A 348 -24.54 -3.89 16.64
N LYS A 349 -25.15 -4.58 17.61
CA LYS A 349 -26.26 -5.52 17.40
C LYS A 349 -27.42 -4.94 16.60
N GLU A 350 -27.70 -3.65 16.74
CA GLU A 350 -28.78 -2.96 16.02
C GLU A 350 -28.54 -2.85 14.49
N PHE A 351 -27.33 -3.13 14.02
CA PHE A 351 -26.94 -3.09 12.60
C PHE A 351 -26.76 -4.47 11.95
N LYS A 352 -26.97 -5.59 12.69
CA LYS A 352 -26.70 -6.96 12.19
C LYS A 352 -27.63 -7.46 11.09
N ASN A 353 -28.87 -6.99 11.03
CA ASN A 353 -29.91 -7.61 10.19
C ASN A 353 -29.98 -7.01 8.77
N GLY A 354 -28.83 -6.83 8.10
CA GLY A 354 -28.81 -6.57 6.66
C GLY A 354 -29.32 -5.19 6.23
N GLN A 355 -29.12 -4.17 7.06
CA GLN A 355 -29.34 -2.77 6.68
C GLN A 355 -27.97 -2.15 6.36
N TYR A 356 -27.32 -2.63 5.30
CA TYR A 356 -26.16 -1.99 4.66
C TYR A 356 -26.64 -1.33 3.36
#